data_AF-A0ABC8RHW7-F1
#
_entry.id   AF-A0ABC8RHW7-F1
#
_cell.length_a   1.000
_cell.length_b   1.000
_cell.length_c   1.000
_cell.angle_alpha   90.00
_cell.angle_beta   90.00
_cell.angle_gamma   90.00
#
_symmetry.space_group_name_H-M   'P 1'
#
loop_
_entity.id
_entity.type
_entity.pdbx_description
1 polymer ?
#
loop_
_entity_poly.entity_id
_entity_poly.type
_entity_poly.pdbx_seq_one_letter_code
_entity_poly.pdbx_strand_id
1 'polypeptide(L)'
;MASRCSLSSSHVSGLSSATVAKLRRSLLRHPHLIPISLPTISQSQQQIAPSHSGIKAATYSRMSFGSLKSLVAEAAIRGVTEARANIFGHVLNPTGQRSSHKILRKKLIGQKVAEWYPYDIKKDDPLVMARQEQERPEFMYYPTWIVGDLVWSMIADTL
;
A
#
# COMPACT_ATOMS: atom_id res chain seq x y z
N MET A 1 44.10 35.19 23.81
CA MET A 1 43.05 34.46 24.56
C MET A 1 42.64 33.25 23.72
N ALA A 2 43.31 32.12 23.92
CA ALA A 2 43.00 30.86 23.26
C ALA A 2 42.67 29.84 24.35
N SER A 3 41.42 29.41 24.40
CA SER A 3 41.00 28.29 25.24
C SER A 3 40.18 27.31 24.40
N ARG A 4 40.62 26.07 24.53
CA ARG A 4 40.21 24.83 23.87
C ARG A 4 38.75 24.49 24.21
N CYS A 5 38.12 23.68 23.36
CA CYS A 5 37.31 22.54 23.81
C CYS A 5 37.07 21.57 22.66
N SER A 6 37.93 20.56 22.59
CA SER A 6 37.74 19.27 21.93
C SER A 6 37.03 18.31 22.90
N LEU A 7 35.96 17.64 22.47
CA LEU A 7 35.38 16.43 23.08
C LEU A 7 34.64 15.67 21.96
N SER A 8 35.28 14.71 21.30
CA SER A 8 35.21 13.26 21.60
C SER A 8 33.78 12.71 21.71
N SER A 9 33.26 12.16 20.61
CA SER A 9 32.04 11.33 20.63
C SER A 9 32.46 9.91 20.98
N SER A 10 32.25 9.53 22.24
CA SER A 10 32.38 8.17 22.73
C SER A 10 30.99 7.55 22.94
N HIS A 11 30.92 6.28 22.58
CA HIS A 11 30.08 5.24 23.15
C HIS A 11 28.57 5.21 22.90
N VAL A 12 28.23 4.29 21.98
CA VAL A 12 27.19 3.27 22.07
C VAL A 12 26.88 2.83 23.50
N SER A 13 25.62 2.99 23.92
CA SER A 13 24.83 1.96 24.64
C SER A 13 23.50 2.57 25.10
N GLY A 14 22.40 2.19 24.45
CA GLY A 14 21.09 2.75 24.80
C GLY A 14 19.92 1.99 24.19
N LEU A 15 19.76 0.70 24.51
CA LEU A 15 18.45 0.07 24.45
C LEU A 15 18.23 -0.74 25.72
N SER A 16 17.32 -0.26 26.55
CA SER A 16 16.95 -0.91 27.79
C SER A 16 16.28 -2.27 27.52
N SER A 17 16.59 -3.22 28.40
CA SER A 17 16.14 -4.61 28.45
C SER A 17 14.61 -4.82 28.34
N ALA A 18 13.80 -3.76 28.48
CA ALA A 18 12.35 -3.82 28.35
C ALA A 18 11.84 -3.87 26.90
N THR A 19 12.66 -3.50 25.91
CA THR A 19 12.24 -3.40 24.50
C THR A 19 12.32 -4.76 23.76
N VAL A 20 13.19 -5.66 24.21
CA VAL A 20 13.44 -6.97 23.57
C VAL A 20 12.32 -7.98 23.88
N ALA A 21 11.60 -7.82 24.99
CA ALA A 21 10.51 -8.73 25.37
C ALA A 21 9.18 -8.51 24.60
N LYS A 22 9.02 -7.37 23.93
CA LYS A 22 7.82 -7.08 23.10
C LYS A 22 7.92 -7.60 21.67
N LEU A 23 9.11 -8.03 21.25
CA LEU A 23 9.43 -8.48 19.89
C LEU A 23 9.43 -10.01 19.73
N ARG A 24 8.83 -10.74 20.70
CA ARG A 24 8.85 -12.20 20.74
C ARG A 24 7.45 -12.83 20.85
N ARG A 25 6.40 -12.14 20.37
CA ARG A 25 5.01 -12.64 20.40
C ARG A 25 4.25 -12.51 19.09
N SER A 26 4.92 -12.35 17.95
CA SER A 26 4.22 -12.23 16.65
C SER A 26 4.75 -13.10 15.51
N LEU A 27 5.68 -14.02 15.79
CA LEU A 27 6.11 -15.03 14.83
C LEU A 27 5.58 -16.38 15.29
N LEU A 28 4.32 -16.70 15.01
CA LEU A 28 3.80 -18.06 14.86
C LEU A 28 2.33 -17.95 14.45
N ARG A 29 2.07 -18.06 13.14
CA ARG A 29 0.92 -18.74 12.52
C ARG A 29 0.69 -18.21 11.10
N HIS A 30 1.20 -18.93 10.12
CA HIS A 30 0.60 -19.16 8.79
C HIS A 30 1.02 -20.59 8.40
N PRO A 31 0.39 -21.30 7.42
CA PRO A 31 -0.79 -20.99 6.62
C PRO A 31 -1.81 -22.16 6.60
N HIS A 32 -3.06 -21.96 6.12
CA HIS A 32 -3.73 -22.84 5.14
C HIS A 32 -5.23 -22.49 4.95
N LEU A 33 -5.64 -22.51 3.67
CA LEU A 33 -6.99 -22.59 3.09
C LEU A 33 -7.86 -21.31 3.08
N ILE A 34 -7.87 -20.69 1.90
CA ILE A 34 -8.89 -19.74 1.44
C ILE A 34 -10.02 -20.56 0.79
N PRO A 35 -11.27 -20.50 1.26
CA PRO A 35 -12.41 -20.78 0.41
C PRO A 35 -12.75 -19.52 -0.39
N ILE A 36 -12.63 -19.61 -1.70
CA ILE A 36 -13.15 -18.60 -2.64
C ILE A 36 -14.68 -18.74 -2.62
N SER A 37 -15.38 -17.88 -1.89
CA SER A 37 -16.81 -17.67 -2.10
C SER A 37 -16.99 -16.54 -3.12
N LEU A 38 -17.57 -16.88 -4.27
CA LEU A 38 -18.06 -15.91 -5.24
C LEU A 38 -19.16 -15.04 -4.57
N PRO A 39 -19.23 -13.72 -4.84
CA PRO A 39 -20.42 -12.97 -4.50
C PRO A 39 -21.54 -13.35 -5.48
N THR A 40 -22.48 -14.17 -5.02
CA THR A 40 -23.80 -14.29 -5.63
C THR A 40 -24.47 -12.92 -5.58
N ILE A 41 -24.63 -12.29 -6.74
CA ILE A 41 -25.53 -11.16 -6.94
C ILE A 41 -26.94 -11.68 -6.74
N SER A 42 -27.47 -11.53 -5.52
CA SER A 42 -28.89 -11.70 -5.23
C SER A 42 -29.51 -10.32 -5.06
N GLN A 43 -30.22 -9.88 -6.11
CA GLN A 43 -31.20 -8.83 -6.00
C GLN A 43 -32.31 -9.33 -5.06
N SER A 44 -32.40 -8.78 -3.86
CA SER A 44 -33.61 -8.86 -3.05
C SER A 44 -33.94 -7.48 -2.49
N GLN A 45 -34.74 -6.77 -3.30
CA GLN A 45 -35.88 -5.97 -2.90
C GLN A 45 -35.80 -5.27 -1.53
N GLN A 46 -35.76 -3.94 -1.62
CA GLN A 46 -36.23 -3.03 -0.60
C GLN A 46 -37.59 -3.50 -0.06
N GLN A 47 -37.63 -3.87 1.22
CA GLN A 47 -38.88 -3.88 1.98
C GLN A 47 -38.86 -2.70 2.93
N ILE A 48 -39.49 -1.62 2.49
CA ILE A 48 -39.90 -0.52 3.35
C ILE A 48 -41.14 -1.01 4.09
N ALA A 49 -40.98 -1.39 5.36
CA ALA A 49 -42.12 -1.59 6.25
C ALA A 49 -42.65 -0.21 6.68
N PRO A 50 -43.95 0.12 6.48
CA PRO A 50 -44.54 1.29 7.12
C PRO A 50 -44.80 0.96 8.59
N SER A 51 -43.85 1.31 9.46
CA SER A 51 -44.09 1.30 10.90
C SER A 51 -45.03 2.47 11.26
N HIS A 52 -46.24 2.08 11.64
CA HIS A 52 -47.26 2.81 12.38
C HIS A 52 -46.95 4.27 12.72
N SER A 53 -47.77 5.14 12.12
CA SER A 53 -47.98 6.54 12.43
C SER A 53 -48.33 6.76 13.90
N GLY A 54 -47.30 6.84 14.74
CA GLY A 54 -47.36 7.60 15.97
C GLY A 54 -47.09 9.07 15.63
N ILE A 55 -48.14 9.83 15.33
CA ILE A 55 -48.05 11.30 15.40
C ILE A 55 -47.88 11.64 16.88
N LYS A 56 -46.65 11.52 17.39
CA LYS A 56 -46.27 12.19 18.63
C LYS A 56 -46.40 13.67 18.31
N ALA A 57 -47.38 14.32 18.93
CA ALA A 57 -47.58 15.75 18.84
C ALA A 57 -46.23 16.43 18.90
N ALA A 58 -45.81 16.99 17.76
CA ALA A 58 -44.61 17.81 17.70
C ALA A 58 -44.93 19.00 18.59
N THR A 59 -44.43 18.97 19.81
CA THR A 59 -44.20 20.18 20.57
C THR A 59 -43.31 21.02 19.66
N TYR A 60 -43.91 22.01 19.01
CA TYR A 60 -43.21 23.03 18.27
C TYR A 60 -42.40 23.80 19.31
N SER A 61 -41.20 23.27 19.60
CA SER A 61 -40.18 23.96 20.36
C SER A 61 -40.08 25.34 19.75
N ARG A 62 -40.56 26.35 20.49
CA ARG A 62 -40.48 27.74 20.08
C ARG A 62 -39.00 28.06 19.97
N MET A 63 -38.46 27.91 18.77
CA MET A 63 -37.08 28.25 18.49
C MET A 63 -36.93 29.73 18.78
N SER A 64 -36.03 30.05 19.71
CA SER A 64 -35.63 31.43 19.95
C SER A 64 -35.17 32.03 18.62
N PHE A 65 -35.57 33.28 18.34
CA PHE A 65 -35.13 34.03 17.16
C PHE A 65 -33.59 34.04 17.02
N GLY A 66 -32.85 33.95 18.13
CA GLY A 66 -31.39 33.82 18.11
C GLY A 66 -30.91 32.50 17.51
N SER A 67 -31.56 31.38 17.85
CA SER A 67 -31.24 30.05 17.33
C SER A 67 -31.52 29.94 15.81
N LEU A 68 -32.60 30.56 15.34
CA LEU A 68 -32.91 30.60 13.91
C LEU A 68 -31.86 31.40 13.12
N LYS A 69 -31.43 32.56 13.65
CA LYS A 69 -30.37 33.37 13.03
C LYS A 69 -29.06 32.57 12.92
N SER A 70 -28.69 31.80 13.94
CA SER A 70 -27.48 30.96 13.88
C SER A 70 -27.58 29.85 12.84
N LEU A 71 -28.74 29.21 12.69
CA LEU A 71 -28.94 28.16 11.67
C LEU A 71 -28.87 28.72 10.25
N VAL A 72 -29.45 29.90 10.01
CA VAL A 72 -29.37 30.58 8.71
C VAL A 72 -27.94 31.01 8.39
N ALA A 73 -27.21 31.54 9.38
CA ALA A 73 -25.80 31.90 9.21
C ALA A 73 -24.94 30.66 8.91
N GLU A 74 -25.16 29.55 9.62
CA GLU A 74 -24.45 28.29 9.37
C GLU A 74 -24.73 27.74 7.96
N ALA A 75 -26.00 27.75 7.54
CA ALA A 75 -26.39 27.33 6.19
C ALA A 75 -25.75 28.21 5.10
N ALA A 76 -25.69 29.52 5.32
CA ALA A 76 -25.02 30.44 4.39
C ALA A 76 -23.52 30.15 4.26
N ILE A 77 -22.81 29.91 5.39
CA ILE A 77 -21.38 29.57 5.37
C ILE A 77 -21.16 28.24 4.63
N ARG A 78 -21.98 27.22 4.92
CA ARG A 78 -21.92 25.93 4.22
C ARG A 78 -22.13 26.10 2.72
N GLY A 79 -23.15 26.86 2.30
CA GLY A 79 -23.41 27.16 0.89
C GLY A 79 -22.24 27.86 0.18
N VAL A 80 -21.55 28.79 0.85
CA VAL A 80 -20.35 29.43 0.29
C VAL A 80 -19.20 28.43 0.14
N THR A 81 -18.99 27.56 1.13
CA THR A 81 -17.94 26.53 1.04
C THR A 81 -18.22 25.50 -0.05
N GLU A 82 -19.47 25.14 -0.26
CA GLU A 82 -19.93 24.27 -1.35
C GLU A 82 -19.75 24.94 -2.71
N ALA A 83 -20.18 26.20 -2.86
CA ALA A 83 -19.98 26.96 -4.09
C ALA A 83 -18.50 27.09 -4.44
N ARG A 84 -17.64 27.40 -3.46
CA ARG A 84 -16.19 27.44 -3.64
C ARG A 84 -15.65 26.08 -4.08
N ALA A 85 -16.10 25.00 -3.44
CA ALA A 85 -15.68 23.65 -3.79
C ALA A 85 -16.06 23.31 -5.23
N ASN A 86 -17.25 23.71 -5.68
CA ASN A 86 -17.72 23.53 -7.05
C ASN A 86 -16.88 24.32 -8.07
N ILE A 87 -16.61 25.60 -7.79
CA ILE A 87 -15.83 26.47 -8.69
C ILE A 87 -14.41 25.95 -8.91
N PHE A 88 -13.73 25.51 -7.85
CA PHE A 88 -12.33 25.10 -7.92
C PHE A 88 -12.13 23.58 -8.05
N GLY A 89 -13.22 22.81 -8.17
CA GLY A 89 -13.17 21.35 -8.22
C GLY A 89 -12.57 20.73 -6.96
N HIS A 90 -12.76 21.35 -5.80
CA HIS A 90 -12.34 20.77 -4.53
C HIS A 90 -13.39 19.77 -4.03
N VAL A 91 -12.92 18.69 -3.42
CA VAL A 91 -13.81 17.70 -2.77
C VAL A 91 -14.11 18.17 -1.35
N LEU A 92 -15.35 18.57 -1.09
CA LEU A 92 -15.83 18.92 0.25
C LEU A 92 -16.29 17.67 0.99
N ASN A 93 -15.92 17.54 2.27
CA ASN A 93 -16.37 16.46 3.15
C ASN A 93 -16.92 17.04 4.47
N PRO A 94 -18.23 17.32 4.54
CA PRO A 94 -18.83 17.91 5.73
C PRO A 94 -18.84 16.95 6.94
N THR A 95 -18.77 15.64 6.71
CA THR A 95 -18.76 14.60 7.77
C THR A 95 -17.37 14.43 8.40
N GLY A 96 -16.31 14.94 7.77
CA GLY A 96 -14.94 14.84 8.29
C GLY A 96 -14.34 13.44 8.31
N GLN A 97 -15.02 12.43 7.74
CA GLN A 97 -14.52 11.06 7.70
C GLN A 97 -13.30 10.91 6.79
N ARG A 98 -12.52 9.84 6.99
CA ARG A 98 -11.34 9.59 6.15
C ARG A 98 -11.76 9.18 4.73
N SER A 99 -11.49 10.05 3.76
CA SER A 99 -11.64 9.76 2.33
C SER A 99 -10.32 9.30 1.70
N SER A 100 -10.40 8.53 0.61
CA SER A 100 -9.27 8.11 -0.23
C SER A 100 -8.61 9.27 -0.99
N HIS A 101 -9.18 10.48 -0.96
CA HIS A 101 -8.67 11.67 -1.65
C HIS A 101 -7.22 12.03 -1.28
N LYS A 102 -6.71 11.61 -0.10
CA LYS A 102 -5.28 11.75 0.27
C LYS A 102 -4.36 10.86 -0.57
N ILE A 103 -4.82 9.68 -0.96
CA ILE A 103 -4.03 8.73 -1.76
C ILE A 103 -3.99 9.22 -3.21
N LEU A 104 -5.15 9.63 -3.75
CA LEU A 104 -5.30 10.04 -5.14
C LEU A 104 -4.50 11.30 -5.50
N ARG A 105 -4.30 12.23 -4.54
CA ARG A 105 -3.53 13.46 -4.79
C ARG A 105 -2.01 13.30 -4.70
N LYS A 106 -1.52 12.11 -4.34
CA LYS A 106 -0.07 11.85 -4.36
C LYS A 106 0.36 11.70 -5.82
N LYS A 107 1.47 12.34 -6.20
CA LYS A 107 2.06 12.13 -7.52
C LYS A 107 2.49 10.66 -7.65
N LEU A 108 2.18 10.06 -8.78
CA LEU A 108 2.62 8.70 -9.10
C LEU A 108 4.15 8.68 -9.16
N ILE A 109 4.78 7.76 -8.43
CA ILE A 109 6.24 7.67 -8.32
C ILE A 109 6.80 6.59 -9.28
N GLY A 110 5.94 5.79 -9.92
CA GLY A 110 6.32 4.60 -10.69
C GLY A 110 7.40 4.85 -11.75
N GLN A 111 7.27 5.91 -12.57
CA GLN A 111 8.27 6.23 -13.59
C GLN A 111 9.66 6.51 -12.98
N LYS A 112 9.71 7.35 -11.95
CA LYS A 112 10.97 7.64 -11.24
C LYS A 112 11.59 6.43 -10.56
N VAL A 113 10.77 5.49 -10.07
CA VAL A 113 11.29 4.23 -9.49
C VAL A 113 11.79 3.29 -10.59
N ALA A 114 11.11 3.22 -11.73
CA ALA A 114 11.51 2.39 -12.86
C ALA A 114 12.84 2.87 -13.50
N GLU A 115 13.08 4.18 -13.49
CA GLU A 115 14.33 4.82 -13.95
C GLU A 115 15.54 4.56 -13.04
N TRP A 116 15.37 3.82 -11.93
CA TRP A 116 16.47 3.53 -11.00
C TRP A 116 17.64 2.79 -11.67
N TYR A 117 17.35 1.91 -12.63
CA TYR A 117 18.38 1.28 -13.43
C TYR A 117 18.55 2.02 -14.76
N PRO A 118 19.79 2.36 -15.13
CA PRO A 118 20.07 2.98 -16.41
C PRO A 118 19.62 2.07 -17.55
N TYR A 119 19.28 2.71 -18.66
CA TYR A 119 18.86 2.01 -19.87
C TYR A 119 19.95 1.05 -20.38
N ASP A 120 19.58 -0.21 -20.59
CA ASP A 120 20.50 -1.23 -21.11
C ASP A 120 20.53 -1.19 -22.64
N ILE A 121 21.41 -0.35 -23.18
CA ILE A 121 21.59 -0.10 -24.61
C ILE A 121 21.89 -1.40 -25.38
N LYS A 122 22.46 -2.41 -24.71
CA LYS A 122 22.86 -3.68 -25.34
C LYS A 122 21.66 -4.52 -25.80
N LYS A 123 20.46 -4.25 -25.27
CA LYS A 123 19.24 -4.98 -25.64
C LYS A 123 18.65 -4.56 -26.98
N ASP A 124 18.99 -3.39 -27.47
CA ASP A 124 18.43 -2.86 -28.72
C ASP A 124 19.21 -3.31 -29.96
N ASP A 125 20.50 -3.62 -29.80
CA ASP A 125 21.34 -4.02 -30.92
C ASP A 125 21.16 -5.53 -31.21
N PRO A 126 20.53 -5.90 -32.34
CA PRO A 126 20.28 -7.30 -32.66
C PRO A 126 21.57 -8.10 -32.82
N LEU A 127 22.70 -7.47 -33.19
CA LEU A 127 23.98 -8.16 -33.35
C LEU A 127 24.61 -8.52 -32.00
N VAL A 128 24.46 -7.65 -30.99
CA VAL A 128 24.96 -7.88 -29.63
C VAL A 128 24.13 -8.96 -28.93
N MET A 129 22.81 -8.93 -29.11
CA MET A 129 21.91 -9.97 -28.58
C MET A 129 22.20 -11.33 -29.22
N ALA A 130 22.34 -11.40 -30.55
CA ALA A 130 22.64 -12.64 -31.26
C ALA A 130 23.99 -13.25 -30.85
N ARG A 131 24.99 -12.42 -30.56
CA ARG A 131 26.31 -12.88 -30.05
C ARG A 131 26.21 -13.44 -28.65
N GLN A 132 25.51 -12.76 -27.74
CA GLN A 132 25.31 -13.25 -26.36
C GLN A 132 24.53 -14.57 -26.33
N GLU A 133 23.53 -14.74 -27.19
CA GLU A 133 22.76 -15.98 -27.31
C GLU A 133 23.65 -17.16 -27.78
N GLN A 134 24.61 -16.90 -28.69
CA GLN A 134 25.59 -17.88 -29.17
C GLN A 134 26.69 -18.21 -28.16
N GLU A 135 27.01 -17.31 -27.24
CA GLU A 135 27.98 -17.53 -26.14
C GLU A 135 27.33 -18.19 -24.91
N ARG A 136 26.00 -18.14 -24.78
CA ARG A 136 25.22 -18.76 -23.71
C ARG A 136 25.12 -20.31 -23.72
N PRO A 137 25.29 -21.08 -24.81
CA PRO A 137 25.07 -22.53 -24.82
C PRO A 137 26.17 -23.31 -24.11
N GLU A 138 27.35 -22.74 -23.85
CA GLU A 138 28.45 -23.48 -23.21
C GLU A 138 28.29 -23.65 -21.70
N PHE A 139 27.69 -22.68 -20.99
CA PHE A 139 27.64 -22.74 -19.52
C PHE A 139 26.54 -23.65 -18.96
N MET A 140 25.60 -24.12 -19.79
CA MET A 140 24.47 -24.97 -19.35
C MET A 140 24.51 -26.40 -19.92
N TYR A 141 25.60 -26.77 -20.59
CA TYR A 141 25.84 -28.08 -21.18
C TYR A 141 27.15 -28.69 -20.66
N TYR A 142 27.30 -28.80 -19.33
CA TYR A 142 28.02 -29.94 -18.78
C TYR A 142 26.98 -31.01 -18.50
N PRO A 143 26.85 -32.01 -19.35
CA PRO A 143 25.88 -33.03 -19.12
C PRO A 143 26.34 -33.91 -17.96
N THR A 144 25.49 -34.06 -16.95
CA THR A 144 25.72 -34.97 -15.82
C THR A 144 25.95 -36.42 -16.25
N TRP A 145 25.58 -36.78 -17.49
CA TRP A 145 25.88 -38.08 -18.09
C TRP A 145 27.37 -38.28 -18.44
N ILE A 146 28.14 -37.22 -18.76
CA ILE A 146 29.59 -37.36 -19.02
C ILE A 146 30.34 -37.77 -17.73
N VAL A 147 29.94 -37.21 -16.58
CA VAL A 147 30.52 -37.60 -15.28
C VAL A 147 30.02 -38.99 -14.86
N GLY A 148 28.77 -39.33 -15.18
CA GLY A 148 28.21 -40.67 -14.92
C GLY A 148 28.90 -41.79 -15.70
N ASP A 149 29.18 -41.58 -17.00
CA ASP A 149 29.84 -42.56 -17.87
C ASP A 149 31.31 -42.78 -17.47
N LEU A 150 32.01 -41.71 -17.08
CA LEU A 150 33.38 -41.80 -16.56
C LEU A 150 33.46 -42.59 -15.25
N VAL A 151 32.50 -42.39 -14.33
CA VAL A 151 32.44 -43.12 -13.06
C VAL A 151 32.05 -44.58 -13.28
N TRP A 152 31.11 -44.87 -14.19
CA TRP A 152 30.70 -46.24 -14.49
C TRP A 152 31.82 -47.06 -15.16
N SER A 153 32.57 -46.45 -16.09
CA SER A 153 33.73 -47.11 -16.72
C SER A 153 34.82 -47.45 -15.69
N MET A 154 35.08 -46.56 -14.73
CA MET A 154 36.08 -46.78 -13.70
C MET A 154 35.69 -47.91 -12.72
N ILE A 155 34.39 -48.10 -12.46
CA ILE A 155 33.88 -49.19 -11.63
C ILE A 155 33.89 -50.53 -12.38
N ALA A 156 33.58 -50.54 -13.68
CA ALA A 156 33.53 -51.75 -14.50
C ALA A 156 34.91 -52.40 -14.69
N ASP A 157 35.99 -51.60 -14.72
CA ASP A 157 37.37 -52.12 -14.81
C ASP A 157 37.90 -52.69 -13.48
N THR A 158 37.16 -52.53 -12.38
CA THR A 158 37.56 -52.95 -11.02
C THR A 158 36.90 -54.26 -10.55
N LEU A 159 35.98 -54.84 -11.34
CA LEU A 159 35.29 -56.13 -11.09
C LEU A 159 35.81 -57.23 -12.01
#